data_AF-A0AAV5ZNH7-F1
#
_entry.id   AF-A0AAV5ZNH7-F1
#
_cell.length_a   1.000
_cell.length_b   1.000
_cell.length_c   1.000
_cell.angle_alpha   90.00
_cell.angle_beta   90.00
_cell.angle_gamma   90.00
#
_symmetry.space_group_name_H-M   'P 1'
#
loop_
_entity.id
_entity.type
_entity.pdbx_description
1 polymer ?
#
loop_
_entity_poly.entity_id
_entity_poly.type
_entity_poly.pdbx_seq_one_letter_code
_entity_poly.pdbx_strand_id
1 'polypeptide(L)'
;MGAKVHMHMSVSDLAKSREFYRKFLGADPVKEKPGYVKFLPGWAPVNLALSEGRRAGGEGPINHTGVQVDSPALVLEHLARVKAAGLPVREEIGVNCCHANQDKFWVEDPDGVEWEVYHLNYDLDDEVEGRPSQAAGLKLAKGNACCSS
;
A
#
# COMPACT_ATOMS: atom_id res chain seq x y z
N MET A 1 9.82 9.45 19.70
CA MET A 1 9.82 8.60 18.49
C MET A 1 9.33 7.23 18.90
N GLY A 2 8.22 6.77 18.30
CA GLY A 2 7.68 5.42 18.55
C GLY A 2 8.52 4.32 17.90
N ALA A 3 8.04 3.09 17.99
CA ALA A 3 8.64 1.95 17.31
C ALA A 3 8.66 2.15 15.78
N LYS A 4 9.66 1.57 15.12
CA LYS A 4 9.75 1.50 13.66
C LYS A 4 9.87 0.03 13.25
N VAL A 5 9.16 -0.36 12.20
CA VAL A 5 9.31 -1.67 11.60
C VAL A 5 10.62 -1.70 10.83
N HIS A 6 11.48 -2.69 11.11
CA HIS A 6 12.70 -2.90 10.35
C HIS A 6 12.44 -3.88 9.20
N MET A 7 12.71 -3.43 7.99
CA MET A 7 12.62 -4.23 6.78
C MET A 7 13.99 -4.24 6.11
N HIS A 8 14.56 -5.43 5.92
CA HIS A 8 15.80 -5.59 5.17
C HIS A 8 15.52 -6.39 3.91
N MET A 9 15.74 -5.79 2.76
CA MET A 9 15.47 -6.38 1.45
C MET A 9 16.75 -6.56 0.66
N SER A 10 16.87 -7.71 -0.01
CA SER A 10 17.86 -7.90 -1.07
C SER A 10 17.32 -7.31 -2.36
N VAL A 11 18.13 -6.49 -3.04
CA VAL A 11 17.78 -5.83 -4.30
C VAL A 11 18.76 -6.26 -5.40
N SER A 12 18.27 -6.39 -6.64
CA SER A 12 19.10 -6.84 -7.76
C SER A 12 20.09 -5.77 -8.25
N ASP A 13 19.76 -4.49 -8.07
CA ASP A 13 20.58 -3.34 -8.43
C ASP A 13 20.42 -2.25 -7.36
N LEU A 14 21.45 -2.11 -6.52
CA LEU A 14 21.38 -1.19 -5.38
C LEU A 14 21.27 0.28 -5.81
N ALA A 15 21.86 0.66 -6.96
CA ALA A 15 21.84 2.03 -7.44
C ALA A 15 20.43 2.42 -7.90
N LYS A 16 19.77 1.55 -8.69
CA LYS A 16 18.38 1.76 -9.12
C LYS A 16 17.42 1.80 -7.94
N SER A 17 17.56 0.87 -7.00
CA SER A 17 16.71 0.82 -5.81
C SER A 17 16.95 2.04 -4.93
N ARG A 18 18.19 2.49 -4.74
CA ARG A 18 18.47 3.74 -4.00
C ARG A 18 17.77 4.94 -4.64
N GLU A 19 17.86 5.12 -5.96
CA GLU A 19 17.20 6.23 -6.66
C GLU A 19 15.67 6.15 -6.53
N PHE A 20 15.10 4.96 -6.68
CA PHE A 20 13.67 4.73 -6.49
C PHE A 20 13.22 5.11 -5.07
N TYR A 21 13.86 4.55 -4.04
CA TYR A 21 13.46 4.79 -2.65
C TYR A 21 13.72 6.23 -2.20
N ARG A 22 14.73 6.93 -2.75
CA ARG A 22 14.88 8.39 -2.55
C ARG A 22 13.65 9.15 -3.01
N LYS A 23 13.15 8.85 -4.21
CA LYS A 23 11.95 9.48 -4.79
C LYS A 23 10.69 9.09 -4.04
N PHE A 24 10.49 7.79 -3.80
CA PHE A 24 9.30 7.27 -3.14
C PHE A 24 9.19 7.75 -1.69
N LEU A 25 10.27 7.67 -0.91
CA LEU A 25 10.27 8.10 0.49
C LEU A 25 10.44 9.62 0.66
N GLY A 26 10.91 10.32 -0.37
CA GLY A 26 11.14 11.77 -0.34
C GLY A 26 12.29 12.16 0.59
N ALA A 27 13.25 11.26 0.81
CA ALA A 27 14.36 11.47 1.73
C ALA A 27 15.62 10.72 1.25
N ASP A 28 16.77 11.29 1.60
CA ASP A 28 18.07 10.68 1.33
C ASP A 28 18.35 9.53 2.33
N PRO A 29 19.21 8.56 1.95
CA PRO A 29 19.63 7.51 2.88
C PRO A 29 20.30 8.11 4.12
N VAL A 30 20.00 7.58 5.29
CA VAL A 30 20.68 7.93 6.55
C VAL A 30 22.02 7.19 6.72
N LYS A 31 22.28 6.18 5.87
CA LYS A 31 23.54 5.43 5.84
C LYS A 31 23.74 4.81 4.46
N GLU A 32 24.93 4.98 3.91
CA GLU A 32 25.39 4.33 2.69
C GLU A 32 26.76 3.68 2.90
N LYS A 33 26.91 2.45 2.40
CA LYS A 33 28.16 1.67 2.38
C LYS A 33 28.19 0.87 1.06
N PRO A 34 29.36 0.36 0.63
CA PRO A 34 29.42 -0.58 -0.48
C PRO A 34 28.44 -1.75 -0.26
N GLY A 35 27.51 -1.95 -1.20
CA GLY A 35 26.49 -3.00 -1.12
C GLY A 35 25.36 -2.78 -0.11
N TYR A 36 25.23 -1.60 0.51
CA TYR A 36 24.21 -1.34 1.53
C TYR A 36 23.72 0.12 1.57
N VAL A 37 22.39 0.31 1.65
CA VAL A 37 21.79 1.61 1.98
C VAL A 37 20.69 1.47 3.03
N LYS A 38 20.45 2.54 3.80
CA LYS A 38 19.39 2.58 4.82
C LYS A 38 18.62 3.90 4.78
N PHE A 39 17.30 3.82 4.91
CA PHE A 39 16.40 4.96 4.98
C PHE A 39 15.64 4.98 6.32
N LEU A 40 15.38 6.18 6.83
CA LEU A 40 14.50 6.45 7.97
C LEU A 40 13.62 7.66 7.62
N PRO A 41 12.61 7.49 6.75
CA PRO A 41 11.70 8.59 6.40
C PRO A 41 11.03 9.17 7.66
N GLY A 42 10.85 10.49 7.67
CA GLY A 42 10.22 11.18 8.81
C GLY A 42 8.72 10.90 8.92
N TRP A 43 8.05 10.72 7.78
CA TRP A 43 6.60 10.53 7.69
C TRP A 43 6.14 9.08 7.91
N ALA A 44 7.04 8.09 7.74
CA ALA A 44 6.71 6.68 7.91
C ALA A 44 7.44 6.04 9.09
N PRO A 45 6.79 5.15 9.87
CA PRO A 45 7.42 4.38 10.94
C PRO A 45 8.26 3.20 10.39
N VAL A 46 9.06 3.45 9.34
CA VAL A 46 9.85 2.44 8.63
C VAL A 46 11.35 2.66 8.85
N ASN A 47 12.06 1.55 9.06
CA ASN A 47 13.51 1.43 9.02
C ASN A 47 13.87 0.47 7.89
N LEU A 48 14.04 1.02 6.68
CA LEU A 48 14.32 0.25 5.47
C LEU A 48 15.82 0.12 5.29
N ALA A 49 16.32 -1.11 5.20
CA ALA A 49 17.67 -1.42 4.76
C ALA A 49 17.62 -2.20 3.45
N LEU A 50 18.51 -1.86 2.53
CA LEU A 50 18.67 -2.56 1.25
C LEU A 50 20.09 -3.08 1.17
N SER A 51 20.24 -4.33 0.73
CA SER A 51 21.53 -4.89 0.37
C SER A 51 21.51 -5.40 -1.06
N GLU A 52 22.61 -5.20 -1.77
CA GLU A 52 22.77 -5.81 -3.08
C GLU A 52 22.87 -7.32 -2.94
N GLY A 53 22.07 -8.05 -3.71
CA GLY A 53 22.06 -9.51 -3.66
C GLY A 53 21.04 -10.11 -4.59
N ARG A 54 21.29 -11.35 -5.01
CA ARG A 54 20.32 -12.08 -5.84
C ARG A 54 19.10 -12.36 -4.97
N ARG A 55 17.92 -11.87 -5.36
CA ARG A 55 16.66 -12.46 -4.89
C ARG A 55 16.67 -13.94 -5.30
N ALA A 56 16.27 -14.83 -4.40
CA ALA A 56 15.99 -16.20 -4.78
C ALA A 56 14.94 -16.15 -5.90
N GLY A 57 15.21 -16.78 -7.04
CA GLY A 57 14.33 -16.68 -8.21
C GLY A 57 12.90 -17.12 -7.88
N GLY A 58 11.91 -16.28 -8.23
CA GLY A 58 10.49 -16.45 -7.91
C GLY A 58 9.85 -15.15 -7.41
N GLU A 59 8.54 -15.19 -7.15
CA GLU A 59 7.88 -14.18 -6.33
C GLU A 59 8.55 -14.15 -4.95
N GLY A 60 8.87 -12.96 -4.44
CA GLY A 60 9.42 -12.83 -3.08
C GLY A 60 8.43 -13.37 -2.03
N PRO A 61 8.86 -13.68 -0.80
CA PRO A 61 7.97 -14.22 0.25
C PRO A 61 6.91 -13.21 0.74
N ILE A 62 6.95 -11.98 0.26
CA ILE A 62 6.03 -10.89 0.62
C ILE A 62 5.25 -10.55 -0.65
N ASN A 63 3.92 -10.53 -0.54
CA ASN A 63 3.05 -10.14 -1.64
C ASN A 63 3.17 -8.63 -1.94
N HIS A 64 3.00 -7.79 -0.92
CA HIS A 64 3.25 -6.35 -0.97
C HIS A 64 3.53 -5.80 0.44
N THR A 65 3.89 -4.52 0.53
CA THR A 65 4.11 -3.82 1.81
C THR A 65 3.39 -2.47 1.79
N GLY A 66 3.02 -1.96 2.96
CA GLY A 66 2.19 -0.77 3.06
C GLY A 66 2.56 0.13 4.22
N VAL A 67 2.28 1.43 4.07
CA VAL A 67 2.27 2.41 5.15
C VAL A 67 0.89 3.03 5.25
N GLN A 68 0.20 2.74 6.36
CA GLN A 68 -1.05 3.42 6.70
C GLN A 68 -0.74 4.82 7.23
N VAL A 69 -1.47 5.82 6.73
CA VAL A 69 -1.40 7.21 7.18
C VAL A 69 -2.69 7.64 7.88
N ASP A 70 -2.61 8.71 8.66
CA ASP A 70 -3.68 9.11 9.57
C ASP A 70 -4.88 9.79 8.88
N SER A 71 -4.77 10.16 7.60
CA SER A 71 -5.89 10.79 6.87
C SER A 71 -5.80 10.63 5.35
N PRO A 72 -6.92 10.79 4.62
CA PRO A 72 -6.91 10.83 3.15
C PRO A 72 -6.08 11.98 2.59
N ALA A 73 -6.02 13.11 3.31
CA ALA A 73 -5.20 14.26 2.90
C ALA A 73 -3.71 13.90 2.81
N LEU A 74 -3.21 13.07 3.74
CA LEU A 74 -1.83 12.59 3.71
C LEU A 74 -1.58 11.62 2.54
N VAL A 75 -2.57 10.80 2.17
CA VAL A 75 -2.48 9.95 0.96
C VAL A 75 -2.28 10.84 -0.27
N LEU A 76 -3.10 11.88 -0.43
CA LEU A 76 -3.02 12.80 -1.57
C LEU A 76 -1.73 13.63 -1.57
N GLU A 77 -1.23 14.06 -0.41
CA GLU A 77 0.04 14.76 -0.28
C GLU A 77 1.21 13.88 -0.76
N HIS A 78 1.29 12.65 -0.29
CA HIS A 78 2.34 11.72 -0.68
C HIS A 78 2.22 11.31 -2.14
N LEU A 79 1.00 11.09 -2.65
CA LEU A 79 0.74 10.84 -4.06
C LEU A 79 1.26 11.98 -4.94
N ALA A 80 0.95 13.23 -4.59
CA ALA A 80 1.42 14.40 -5.34
C ALA A 80 2.94 14.48 -5.37
N ARG A 81 3.61 14.24 -4.23
CA ARG A 81 5.07 14.21 -4.11
C ARG A 81 5.69 13.12 -4.99
N VAL A 82 5.13 11.91 -4.94
CA VAL A 82 5.61 10.75 -5.72
C VAL A 82 5.44 10.98 -7.22
N LYS A 83 4.29 11.51 -7.66
CA LYS A 83 4.05 11.92 -9.05
C LYS A 83 5.03 13.00 -9.50
N ALA A 84 5.27 14.02 -8.68
CA ALA A 84 6.22 15.08 -8.99
C ALA A 84 7.67 14.58 -9.12
N ALA A 85 8.01 13.49 -8.42
CA ALA A 85 9.30 12.81 -8.55
C ALA A 85 9.41 11.90 -9.81
N GLY A 86 8.33 11.80 -10.59
CA GLY A 86 8.26 11.06 -11.84
C GLY A 86 8.15 9.54 -11.66
N LEU A 87 7.64 9.06 -10.53
CA LEU A 87 7.37 7.64 -10.33
C LEU A 87 6.00 7.26 -10.93
N PRO A 88 5.89 6.11 -11.61
CA PRO A 88 4.60 5.57 -12.00
C PRO A 88 3.80 5.20 -10.75
N VAL A 89 2.50 5.49 -10.77
CA VAL A 89 1.58 5.24 -9.65
C VAL A 89 0.30 4.61 -10.16
N ARG A 90 -0.27 3.70 -9.36
CA ARG A 90 -1.65 3.21 -9.52
C ARG A 90 -2.50 3.76 -8.37
N GLU A 91 -3.59 4.44 -8.70
CA GLU A 91 -4.45 5.15 -7.74
C GLU A 91 -5.77 4.42 -7.53
N GLU A 92 -6.18 4.33 -6.27
CA GLU A 92 -7.44 3.70 -5.85
C GLU A 92 -8.04 4.57 -4.73
N ILE A 93 -8.80 5.60 -5.13
CA ILE A 93 -9.38 6.60 -4.24
C ILE A 93 -10.85 6.26 -3.96
N GLY A 94 -11.21 6.16 -2.68
CA GLY A 94 -12.54 5.80 -2.21
C GLY A 94 -13.00 4.40 -2.63
N VAL A 95 -12.07 3.46 -2.83
CA VAL A 95 -12.37 2.12 -3.36
C VAL A 95 -12.74 1.17 -2.22
N ASN A 96 -13.81 0.40 -2.43
CA ASN A 96 -14.18 -0.72 -1.57
C ASN A 96 -13.32 -1.94 -1.91
N CYS A 97 -12.45 -2.38 -1.00
CA CYS A 97 -11.51 -3.50 -1.16
C CYS A 97 -11.23 -4.12 0.21
N CYS A 98 -11.00 -5.44 0.27
CA CYS A 98 -10.62 -6.14 1.50
C CYS A 98 -11.54 -5.87 2.72
N HIS A 99 -12.86 -5.87 2.50
CA HIS A 99 -13.88 -5.56 3.53
C HIS A 99 -13.77 -4.14 4.11
N ALA A 100 -13.21 -3.19 3.37
CA ALA A 100 -13.06 -1.81 3.80
C ALA A 100 -13.19 -0.82 2.63
N ASN A 101 -13.53 0.43 2.95
CA ASN A 101 -13.33 1.56 2.03
C ASN A 101 -11.98 2.22 2.32
N GLN A 102 -11.17 2.44 1.29
CA GLN A 102 -9.82 2.97 1.43
C GLN A 102 -9.48 3.99 0.35
N ASP A 103 -8.63 4.94 0.72
CA ASP A 103 -7.87 5.77 -0.21
C ASP A 103 -6.43 5.26 -0.25
N LYS A 104 -5.95 4.86 -1.42
CA LYS A 104 -4.60 4.34 -1.57
C LYS A 104 -3.98 4.63 -2.92
N PHE A 105 -2.66 4.66 -2.93
CA PHE A 105 -1.89 4.55 -4.16
C PHE A 105 -0.77 3.55 -4.00
N TRP A 106 -0.36 3.00 -5.13
CA TRP A 106 0.65 1.97 -5.25
C TRP A 106 1.83 2.45 -6.08
N VAL A 107 3.04 2.05 -5.70
CA VAL A 107 4.25 2.12 -6.52
C VAL A 107 4.91 0.74 -6.55
N GLU A 108 5.56 0.41 -7.67
CA GLU A 108 6.34 -0.81 -7.80
C GLU A 108 7.83 -0.46 -7.80
N ASP A 109 8.62 -1.11 -6.95
CA ASP A 109 10.07 -0.94 -6.90
C ASP A 109 10.78 -1.64 -8.08
N PRO A 110 12.07 -1.38 -8.33
CA PRO A 110 12.78 -1.96 -9.47
C PRO A 110 12.86 -3.50 -9.48
N ASP A 111 12.57 -4.15 -8.35
CA ASP A 111 12.57 -5.59 -8.17
C ASP A 111 11.13 -6.17 -8.14
N GLY A 112 10.11 -5.38 -8.47
CA GLY A 112 8.71 -5.79 -8.55
C GLY A 112 7.97 -5.78 -7.21
N VAL A 113 8.52 -5.16 -6.16
CA VAL A 113 7.82 -5.06 -4.87
C VAL A 113 6.80 -3.93 -4.92
N GLU A 114 5.54 -4.29 -4.74
CA GLU A 114 4.47 -3.30 -4.58
C GLU A 114 4.48 -2.68 -3.18
N TRP A 115 4.45 -1.35 -3.15
CA TRP A 115 4.27 -0.53 -1.96
C TRP A 115 2.96 0.23 -2.04
N GLU A 116 2.11 0.10 -1.02
CA GLU A 116 0.94 0.98 -0.83
C GLU A 116 1.20 2.08 0.21
N VAL A 117 0.62 3.24 -0.03
CA VAL A 117 0.38 4.25 1.01
C VAL A 117 -1.12 4.46 1.05
N TYR A 118 -1.73 4.21 2.20
CA TYR A 118 -3.18 4.13 2.30
C TYR A 118 -3.75 4.76 3.57
N HIS A 119 -5.03 5.08 3.51
CA HIS A 119 -5.86 5.39 4.65
C HIS A 119 -7.11 4.51 4.63
N LEU A 120 -7.47 3.97 5.80
CA LEU A 120 -8.72 3.24 6.01
C LEU A 120 -9.81 4.25 6.35
N ASN A 121 -10.80 4.42 5.46
CA ASN A 121 -11.91 5.34 5.68
C ASN A 121 -12.93 4.75 6.65
N TYR A 122 -13.36 3.52 6.39
CA TYR A 122 -14.25 2.74 7.26
C TYR A 122 -14.22 1.27 6.85
N ASP A 123 -14.46 0.37 7.81
CA ASP A 123 -14.72 -1.03 7.52
C ASP A 123 -16.10 -1.17 6.85
N LEU A 124 -16.18 -2.06 5.87
CA LEU A 124 -17.44 -2.53 5.33
C LEU A 124 -17.87 -3.66 6.26
N ASP A 125 -18.82 -3.38 7.14
CA ASP A 125 -19.50 -4.45 7.86
C ASP A 125 -20.15 -5.35 6.80
N ASP A 126 -19.81 -6.64 6.80
CA ASP A 126 -20.61 -7.63 6.07
C ASP A 126 -22.04 -7.46 6.60
N GLU A 127 -22.96 -6.95 5.77
CA GLU A 127 -24.32 -6.69 6.20
C GLU A 127 -24.88 -7.93 6.89
N VAL A 128 -25.21 -7.80 8.17
CA VAL A 128 -25.94 -8.82 8.92
C VAL A 128 -27.27 -9.01 8.19
N GLU A 129 -27.35 -10.05 7.35
CA GLU A 129 -28.61 -10.53 6.78
C GLU A 129 -29.56 -10.89 7.93
N GLY A 130 -30.46 -9.96 8.29
CA GLY A 130 -31.34 -10.22 9.42
C GLY A 130 -32.24 -9.10 9.95
N ARG A 131 -32.43 -7.97 9.27
CA ARG A 131 -33.47 -7.00 9.68
C ARG A 131 -34.30 -6.48 8.51
N PRO A 132 -35.60 -6.83 8.41
CA PRO A 132 -36.52 -6.07 7.60
C PRO A 132 -36.82 -4.74 8.30
N SER A 133 -36.45 -3.67 7.61
CA SER A 133 -36.94 -2.31 7.80
C SER A 133 -38.48 -2.28 7.89
N GLN A 134 -39.02 -1.50 8.82
CA GLN A 134 -40.43 -1.13 8.83
C GLN A 134 -40.73 -0.26 7.61
N ALA A 135 -41.28 -0.86 6.56
CA ALA A 135 -42.11 -0.18 5.59
C ALA A 135 -43.25 -1.12 5.18
N ALA A 136 -44.47 -0.64 5.42
CA ALA A 136 -45.70 -1.35 5.16
C ALA A 136 -45.89 -1.63 3.65
N GLY A 137 -46.28 -2.86 3.34
CA GLY A 137 -47.15 -3.19 2.21
C GLY A 137 -46.52 -3.26 0.82
N LEU A 138 -46.20 -4.47 0.36
CA LEU A 138 -46.94 -5.17 -0.71
C LEU A 138 -46.34 -6.59 -0.90
N LYS A 139 -47.20 -7.59 -1.16
CA LYS A 139 -46.81 -9.00 -1.31
C LYS A 139 -46.32 -9.34 -2.73
N LEU A 140 -45.24 -10.14 -2.75
CA LEU A 140 -44.79 -11.18 -3.70
C LEU A 140 -44.88 -10.98 -5.23
N ALA A 141 -43.74 -11.15 -5.89
CA ALA A 141 -43.62 -12.01 -7.08
C ALA A 141 -42.27 -12.76 -7.04
N LYS A 142 -42.30 -14.06 -7.35
CA LYS A 142 -41.14 -14.97 -7.40
C LYS A 142 -40.29 -14.71 -8.65
N GLY A 143 -38.96 -14.67 -8.50
CA GLY A 143 -38.00 -14.68 -9.61
C GLY A 143 -36.66 -15.27 -9.14
N ASN A 144 -36.10 -16.18 -9.95
CA ASN A 144 -35.03 -17.10 -9.58
C ASN A 144 -33.68 -16.43 -9.30
N ALA A 145 -32.97 -16.91 -8.27
CA ALA A 145 -31.57 -16.61 -7.99
C ALA A 145 -30.65 -17.15 -9.11
N CYS A 146 -29.63 -16.37 -9.49
CA CYS A 146 -28.75 -16.66 -10.62
C CYS A 146 -27.27 -16.41 -10.30
N CYS A 147 -26.76 -16.90 -9.18
CA CYS A 147 -25.31 -16.89 -8.91
C CYS A 147 -24.90 -18.12 -8.09
N SER A 148 -24.55 -19.19 -8.81
CA SER A 148 -23.65 -20.24 -8.33
C SER A 148 -22.75 -20.63 -9.50
N SER A 149 -21.55 -20.05 -9.53
CA SER A 149 -20.27 -20.59 -10.02
C SER A 149 -19.22 -19.49 -9.98
#